data_AF-A0A3M8AGS8-F1
#
_entry.id   AF-A0A3M8AGS8-F1
#
_cell.length_a   1.000
_cell.length_b   1.000
_cell.length_c   1.000
_cell.angle_alpha   90.00
_cell.angle_beta   90.00
_cell.angle_gamma   90.00
#
_symmetry.space_group_name_H-M   'P 1'
#
loop_
_entity.id
_entity.type
_entity.pdbx_description
1 polymer ?
#
loop_
_entity_poly.entity_id
_entity_poly.type
_entity_poly.pdbx_seq_one_letter_code
_entity_poly.pdbx_strand_id
1 'polypeptide(L)'
;MLPRSRKCSAKDAGQKRASAWRRRRRVWRRRGLNGLLSAEVYFLGGRVNAKHYRVGGPFAEKMMKSFYVDKAFLSMDGVLLHKGLTCYDPERAELAKHFIENANESIVLADHSKVGISTLCKVADLKEIDMVISDAAAPEEWNEELQAKGVTWLVAKEL
;
A
#
# COMPACT_ATOMS: atom_id res chain seq x y z
N MET A 1 3.91 17.76 -40.84
CA MET A 1 2.61 18.04 -40.18
C MET A 1 1.79 16.76 -40.19
N LEU A 2 1.61 16.11 -39.04
CA LEU A 2 0.75 14.93 -38.85
C LEU A 2 -0.44 15.31 -37.96
N PRO A 3 -1.65 14.78 -38.19
CA PRO A 3 -2.88 15.27 -37.56
C PRO A 3 -3.06 14.73 -36.12
N ARG A 4 -3.56 15.60 -35.24
CA ARG A 4 -3.91 15.31 -33.83
C ARG A 4 -5.09 14.32 -33.76
N SER A 5 -4.84 13.12 -33.24
CA SER A 5 -5.90 12.17 -32.87
C SER A 5 -6.44 12.44 -31.46
N ARG A 6 -7.77 12.35 -31.35
CA ARG A 6 -8.62 12.73 -30.20
C ARG A 6 -8.26 11.95 -28.93
N LYS A 7 -8.03 12.68 -27.82
CA LYS A 7 -8.00 12.11 -26.46
C LYS A 7 -9.40 11.58 -26.13
N CYS A 8 -9.51 10.27 -25.94
CA CYS A 8 -10.69 9.64 -25.37
C CYS A 8 -10.72 9.94 -23.85
N SER A 9 -11.84 10.46 -23.35
CA SER A 9 -12.00 10.88 -21.95
C SER A 9 -11.97 9.68 -21.00
N ALA A 10 -11.11 9.75 -19.98
CA ALA A 10 -10.96 8.72 -18.94
C ALA A 10 -12.24 8.48 -18.09
N LYS A 11 -13.24 9.38 -18.17
CA LYS A 11 -14.50 9.26 -17.42
C LYS A 11 -15.41 8.14 -17.91
N ASP A 12 -15.43 7.85 -19.22
CA ASP A 12 -16.36 6.87 -19.81
C ASP A 12 -15.96 5.40 -19.53
N ALA A 13 -14.67 5.16 -19.28
CA ALA A 13 -14.15 3.82 -18.94
C ALA A 13 -14.50 3.39 -17.51
N GLY A 14 -14.63 4.35 -16.57
CA GLY A 14 -14.95 4.09 -15.18
C GLY A 14 -16.41 3.66 -14.96
N GLN A 15 -17.34 4.25 -15.72
CA GLN A 15 -18.77 4.04 -15.51
C GLN A 15 -19.25 2.67 -16.02
N LYS A 16 -18.65 2.15 -17.10
CA LYS A 16 -18.93 0.80 -17.63
C LYS A 16 -18.39 -0.33 -16.74
N ARG A 17 -17.32 -0.09 -15.96
CA ARG A 17 -16.76 -1.05 -14.99
C ARG A 17 -17.61 -1.17 -13.72
N ALA A 18 -18.21 -0.06 -13.26
CA ALA A 18 -19.06 -0.04 -12.08
C ALA A 18 -20.37 -0.84 -12.24
N SER A 19 -20.98 -0.85 -13.44
CA SER A 19 -22.18 -1.64 -13.73
C SER A 19 -21.92 -3.15 -13.82
N ALA A 20 -20.73 -3.55 -14.31
CA ALA A 20 -20.30 -4.94 -14.34
C ALA A 20 -20.03 -5.51 -12.93
N TRP A 21 -19.53 -4.66 -12.03
CA TRP A 21 -19.28 -4.99 -10.62
C TRP A 21 -20.56 -5.27 -9.83
N ARG A 22 -21.65 -4.51 -10.05
CA ARG A 22 -22.93 -4.70 -9.32
C ARG A 22 -23.61 -6.04 -9.63
N ARG A 23 -23.45 -6.60 -10.84
CA ARG A 23 -23.98 -7.93 -11.18
C ARG A 23 -23.24 -9.08 -10.51
N ARG A 24 -21.96 -8.90 -10.14
CA ARG A 24 -21.12 -9.98 -9.56
C ARG A 24 -21.32 -10.18 -8.04
N ARG A 25 -21.89 -9.21 -7.31
CA ARG A 25 -22.10 -9.30 -5.85
C ARG A 25 -23.01 -10.47 -5.41
N ARG A 26 -23.95 -10.93 -6.24
CA ARG A 26 -24.89 -12.00 -5.87
C ARG A 26 -24.26 -13.41 -5.84
N VAL A 27 -23.08 -13.60 -6.44
CA VAL A 27 -22.40 -14.92 -6.57
C VAL A 27 -21.46 -15.22 -5.40
N TRP A 28 -21.11 -14.22 -4.59
CA TRP A 28 -20.08 -14.32 -3.55
C TRP A 28 -20.46 -15.17 -2.34
N ARG A 29 -21.75 -15.48 -2.12
CA ARG A 29 -22.21 -16.14 -0.88
C ARG A 29 -22.06 -17.67 -0.84
N ARG A 30 -21.56 -18.33 -1.91
CA ARG A 30 -21.60 -19.81 -2.03
C ARG A 30 -20.34 -20.50 -2.56
N ARG A 31 -19.21 -19.81 -2.77
CA ARG A 31 -17.99 -20.43 -3.30
C ARG A 31 -16.87 -20.31 -2.27
N GLY A 32 -16.34 -21.46 -1.83
CA GLY A 32 -15.06 -21.49 -1.11
C GLY A 32 -13.92 -20.89 -1.96
N LEU A 33 -12.69 -20.86 -1.41
CA LEU A 33 -11.54 -20.17 -2.01
C LEU A 33 -11.29 -20.45 -3.51
N ASN A 34 -11.75 -21.58 -4.03
CA ASN A 34 -11.66 -22.02 -5.43
C ASN A 34 -12.33 -21.09 -6.48
N GLY A 35 -12.82 -19.90 -6.10
CA GLY A 35 -13.40 -18.94 -7.05
C GLY A 35 -13.23 -17.46 -6.68
N LEU A 36 -12.39 -17.13 -5.69
CA LEU A 36 -12.24 -15.76 -5.18
C LEU A 36 -11.03 -15.01 -5.77
N LEU A 37 -9.96 -15.74 -6.11
CA LEU A 37 -8.74 -15.20 -6.68
C LEU A 37 -8.31 -16.08 -7.85
N SER A 38 -8.23 -15.50 -9.05
CA SER A 38 -7.62 -16.16 -10.22
C SER A 38 -6.22 -15.59 -10.40
N ALA A 39 -5.34 -15.86 -9.44
CA ALA A 39 -3.96 -15.39 -9.44
C ALA A 39 -3.02 -16.43 -8.83
N GLU A 40 -1.78 -16.44 -9.30
CA GLU A 40 -0.69 -17.17 -8.64
C GLU A 40 -0.30 -16.44 -7.36
N VAL A 41 -0.10 -17.19 -6.29
CA VAL A 41 0.22 -16.62 -4.97
C VAL A 41 1.57 -17.16 -4.52
N TYR A 42 2.52 -16.25 -4.40
CA TYR A 42 3.79 -16.51 -3.73
C TYR A 42 3.65 -16.05 -2.28
N PHE A 43 3.86 -16.98 -1.34
CA PHE A 43 3.79 -16.70 0.09
C PHE A 43 5.21 -16.69 0.66
N LEU A 44 5.59 -15.62 1.35
CA LEU A 44 6.91 -15.55 1.98
C LEU A 44 6.99 -16.57 3.12
N GLY A 45 8.01 -17.42 3.08
CA GLY A 45 8.34 -18.33 4.18
C GLY A 45 9.06 -17.62 5.33
N GLY A 46 9.26 -18.31 6.45
CA GLY A 46 9.93 -17.76 7.63
C GLY A 46 9.19 -18.04 8.92
N ARG A 47 9.44 -17.23 9.95
CA ARG A 47 8.81 -17.40 11.26
C ARG A 47 7.42 -16.80 11.26
N VAL A 48 6.41 -17.59 11.63
CA VAL A 48 5.03 -17.13 11.78
C VAL A 48 4.85 -16.45 13.13
N ASN A 49 4.41 -15.20 13.12
CA ASN A 49 3.92 -14.51 14.29
C ASN A 49 2.42 -14.79 14.45
N ALA A 50 2.06 -15.68 15.39
CA ALA A 50 0.68 -16.09 15.61
C ALA A 50 -0.23 -14.97 16.13
N LYS A 51 0.33 -13.97 16.83
CA LYS A 51 -0.44 -12.84 17.37
C LYS A 51 -0.90 -11.88 16.27
N HIS A 52 -0.06 -11.69 15.26
CA HIS A 52 -0.27 -10.70 14.19
C HIS A 52 -0.52 -11.33 12.81
N TYR A 53 -0.63 -12.66 12.75
CA TYR A 53 -0.90 -13.45 11.52
C TYR A 53 -0.01 -13.06 10.33
N ARG A 54 1.28 -12.91 10.58
CA ARG A 54 2.26 -12.55 9.55
C ARG A 54 3.52 -13.39 9.65
N VAL A 55 4.26 -13.41 8.55
CA VAL A 55 5.59 -14.03 8.49
C VAL A 55 6.66 -12.96 8.58
N GLY A 56 7.77 -13.28 9.23
CA GLY A 56 8.92 -12.38 9.35
C GLY A 56 10.22 -13.12 9.65
N GLY A 57 11.23 -12.32 9.94
CA GLY A 57 12.58 -12.77 10.24
C GLY A 57 13.43 -13.06 8.99
N PRO A 58 14.67 -13.54 9.20
CA PRO A 58 15.70 -13.53 8.17
C PRO A 58 15.37 -14.31 6.89
N PHE A 59 14.58 -15.39 7.00
CA PHE A 59 14.16 -16.17 5.83
C PHE A 59 13.14 -15.43 4.97
N ALA A 60 12.21 -14.71 5.60
CA ALA A 60 11.22 -13.89 4.89
C ALA A 60 11.91 -12.73 4.17
N GLU A 61 12.85 -12.07 4.86
CA GLU A 61 13.65 -10.97 4.31
C GLU A 61 14.50 -11.44 3.12
N LYS A 62 15.20 -12.57 3.26
CA LYS A 62 16.02 -13.14 2.17
C LYS A 62 15.16 -13.52 0.97
N MET A 63 13.98 -14.08 1.21
CA MET A 63 13.04 -14.40 0.15
C MET A 63 12.53 -13.13 -0.54
N MET A 64 12.12 -12.11 0.23
CA MET A 64 11.66 -10.83 -0.32
C MET A 64 12.71 -10.15 -1.19
N LYS A 65 13.99 -10.22 -0.83
CA LYS A 65 15.11 -9.70 -1.64
C LYS A 65 15.22 -10.30 -3.04
N SER A 66 14.60 -11.45 -3.29
CA SER A 66 14.58 -12.11 -4.60
C SER A 66 13.40 -11.68 -5.48
N PHE A 67 12.50 -10.84 -4.96
CA PHE A 67 11.36 -10.30 -5.70
C PHE A 67 11.55 -8.81 -5.97
N TYR A 68 11.20 -8.42 -7.19
CA TYR A 68 10.91 -7.04 -7.55
C TYR A 68 9.43 -6.98 -7.92
N VAL A 69 8.69 -6.04 -7.32
CA VAL A 69 7.24 -5.95 -7.47
C VAL A 69 6.82 -4.61 -8.05
N ASP A 70 5.74 -4.59 -8.81
CA ASP A 70 5.22 -3.32 -9.33
C ASP A 70 4.66 -2.44 -8.21
N LYS A 71 4.02 -3.04 -7.20
CA LYS A 71 3.37 -2.33 -6.10
C LYS A 71 3.53 -3.06 -4.78
N ALA A 72 3.92 -2.33 -3.74
CA ALA A 72 3.90 -2.79 -2.36
C ALA A 72 2.84 -2.03 -1.57
N PHE A 73 1.88 -2.75 -1.00
CA PHE A 73 0.90 -2.20 -0.06
C PHE A 73 1.33 -2.53 1.36
N LEU A 74 1.67 -1.51 2.14
CA LEU A 74 2.28 -1.67 3.45
C LEU A 74 1.47 -0.93 4.51
N SER A 75 1.05 -1.64 5.56
CA SER A 75 0.49 -0.98 6.72
C SER A 75 1.60 -0.50 7.64
N MET A 76 1.46 0.69 8.22
CA MET A 76 2.38 1.23 9.23
C MET A 76 1.67 1.43 10.58
N ASP A 77 2.45 1.64 11.64
CA ASP A 77 1.91 1.95 12.98
C ASP A 77 2.08 3.45 13.32
N GLY A 78 2.99 4.15 12.64
CA GLY A 78 3.13 5.60 12.74
C GLY A 78 3.64 6.19 11.42
N VAL A 79 3.12 7.37 11.10
CA VAL A 79 3.53 8.23 10.01
C VAL A 79 3.75 9.61 10.60
N LEU A 80 4.95 10.14 10.47
CA LEU A 80 5.30 11.46 10.98
C LEU A 80 6.24 12.17 10.03
N LEU A 81 5.96 13.43 9.72
CA LEU A 81 6.61 14.20 8.66
C LEU A 81 8.15 14.14 8.68
N HIS A 82 8.74 14.29 9.87
CA HIS A 82 10.19 14.35 10.08
C HIS A 82 10.83 13.02 10.50
N LYS A 83 10.04 12.02 10.95
CA LYS A 83 10.55 10.69 11.33
C LYS A 83 10.24 9.59 10.31
N GLY A 84 9.40 9.90 9.33
CA GLY A 84 8.98 8.98 8.29
C GLY A 84 7.95 7.97 8.79
N LEU A 85 8.10 6.74 8.31
CA LEU A 85 7.29 5.58 8.64
C LEU A 85 7.92 4.83 9.81
N THR A 86 7.09 4.44 10.78
CA THR A 86 7.54 3.69 11.95
C THR A 86 6.61 2.52 12.29
N CYS A 87 7.17 1.48 12.90
CA CYS A 87 6.40 0.39 13.51
C CYS A 87 6.93 -0.01 14.90
N TYR A 88 6.17 -0.82 15.64
CA TYR A 88 6.59 -1.29 16.97
C TYR A 88 7.53 -2.49 16.94
N ASP A 89 7.51 -3.25 15.85
CA ASP A 89 8.27 -4.50 15.72
C ASP A 89 9.50 -4.31 14.81
N PRO A 90 10.72 -4.57 15.30
CA PRO A 90 11.94 -4.47 14.50
C PRO A 90 11.97 -5.39 13.27
N GLU A 91 11.47 -6.62 13.36
CA GLU A 91 11.44 -7.57 12.24
C GLU A 91 10.43 -7.14 11.18
N ARG A 92 9.33 -6.51 11.60
CA ARG A 92 8.40 -5.89 10.65
C ARG A 92 9.05 -4.70 9.95
N ALA A 93 9.81 -3.89 10.69
CA ALA A 93 10.49 -2.73 10.13
C ALA A 93 11.45 -3.17 9.02
N GLU A 94 12.24 -4.20 9.30
CA GLU A 94 13.25 -4.68 8.35
C GLU A 94 12.63 -5.31 7.11
N LEU A 95 11.61 -6.15 7.28
CA LEU A 95 10.93 -6.72 6.12
C LEU A 95 10.23 -5.64 5.28
N ALA A 96 9.59 -4.65 5.91
CA ALA A 96 8.93 -3.56 5.20
C ALA A 96 9.91 -2.69 4.41
N LYS A 97 11.14 -2.45 4.91
CA LYS A 97 12.20 -1.76 4.14
C LYS A 97 12.48 -2.47 2.83
N HIS A 98 12.65 -3.78 2.85
CA HIS A 98 12.91 -4.54 1.62
C HIS A 98 11.72 -4.51 0.65
N PHE A 99 10.49 -4.42 1.14
CA PHE A 99 9.35 -4.17 0.27
C PHE A 99 9.40 -2.78 -0.37
N ILE A 100 9.80 -1.75 0.38
CA ILE A 100 9.91 -0.38 -0.14
C ILE A 100 11.03 -0.30 -1.19
N GLU A 101 12.20 -0.86 -0.88
CA GLU A 101 13.37 -0.87 -1.76
C GLU A 101 13.15 -1.62 -3.07
N ASN A 102 12.35 -2.70 -3.05
CA ASN A 102 12.16 -3.57 -4.20
C ASN A 102 10.83 -3.34 -4.95
N ALA A 103 10.06 -2.31 -4.59
CA ALA A 103 8.83 -1.96 -5.26
C ALA A 103 9.03 -0.78 -6.22
N ASN A 104 8.41 -0.84 -7.40
CA ASN A 104 8.31 0.32 -8.28
C ASN A 104 7.38 1.41 -7.70
N GLU A 105 6.38 1.01 -6.91
CA GLU A 105 5.46 1.92 -6.22
C GLU A 105 5.16 1.41 -4.80
N SER A 106 5.55 2.19 -3.80
CA SER A 106 5.35 1.92 -2.38
C SER A 106 4.16 2.72 -1.83
N ILE A 107 3.12 1.99 -1.43
CA ILE A 107 1.83 2.54 -1.01
C ILE A 107 1.60 2.19 0.46
N VAL A 108 1.59 3.21 1.30
CA VAL A 108 1.34 3.06 2.74
C VAL A 108 -0.15 3.18 3.04
N LEU A 109 -0.64 2.25 3.85
CA LEU A 109 -2.00 2.26 4.39
C LEU A 109 -1.94 2.67 5.86
N ALA A 110 -2.48 3.84 6.19
CA ALA A 110 -2.47 4.38 7.54
C ALA A 110 -3.79 5.11 7.82
N ASP A 111 -4.58 4.57 8.76
CA ASP A 111 -5.69 5.31 9.33
C ASP A 111 -5.20 6.55 10.09
N HIS A 112 -6.12 7.47 10.36
CA HIS A 112 -5.87 8.75 11.01
C HIS A 112 -5.18 8.59 12.37
N SER A 113 -5.42 7.49 13.09
CA SER A 113 -4.80 7.25 14.41
C SER A 113 -3.29 7.03 14.35
N LYS A 114 -2.75 6.76 13.14
CA LYS A 114 -1.33 6.53 12.88
C LYS A 114 -0.62 7.78 12.36
N VAL A 115 -1.35 8.87 12.09
CA VAL A 115 -0.81 10.09 11.52
C VAL A 115 -0.39 11.05 12.63
N GLY A 116 0.77 11.69 12.47
CA GLY A 116 1.29 12.63 13.46
C GLY A 116 1.97 11.95 14.66
N ILE A 117 2.20 10.64 14.59
CA ILE A 117 2.85 9.87 15.66
C ILE A 117 4.03 9.06 15.14
N SER A 118 4.97 8.78 16.03
CA SER A 118 6.09 7.88 15.76
C SER A 118 6.16 6.77 16.80
N THR A 119 6.47 5.57 16.35
CA THR A 119 6.62 4.38 17.19
C THR A 119 8.10 3.99 17.33
N LEU A 120 8.37 2.78 17.84
CA LEU A 120 9.69 2.35 18.28
C LEU A 120 10.76 2.31 17.17
N CYS A 121 10.44 1.70 16.03
CA CYS A 121 11.42 1.40 14.98
C CYS A 121 11.13 2.22 13.72
N LYS A 122 12.17 2.87 13.18
CA LYS A 122 12.10 3.53 11.87
C LYS A 122 12.12 2.49 10.76
N VAL A 123 11.17 2.62 9.84
CA VAL A 123 11.06 1.83 8.61
C VAL A 123 11.77 2.59 7.48
N ALA A 124 11.22 3.73 7.07
CA ALA A 124 11.74 4.54 5.96
C ALA A 124 11.40 6.03 6.17
N ASP A 125 12.11 6.94 5.52
CA ASP A 125 11.71 8.34 5.37
C ASP A 125 10.46 8.44 4.47
N LEU A 126 9.70 9.52 4.64
CA LEU A 126 8.52 9.76 3.79
C LEU A 126 8.88 9.91 2.31
N LYS A 127 10.05 10.47 1.98
CA LYS A 127 10.54 10.62 0.60
C LYS A 127 10.84 9.30 -0.11
N GLU A 128 10.89 8.19 0.63
CA GLU A 128 11.21 6.86 0.10
C GLU A 128 9.95 6.09 -0.31
N ILE A 129 8.76 6.69 -0.16
CA ILE A 129 7.49 6.11 -0.60
C ILE A 129 6.76 7.03 -1.58
N ASP A 130 5.84 6.46 -2.34
CA ASP A 130 5.11 7.18 -3.38
C ASP A 130 3.77 7.72 -2.89
N MET A 131 3.09 6.95 -2.03
CA MET A 131 1.71 7.27 -1.65
C MET A 131 1.37 6.87 -0.22
N VAL A 132 0.56 7.71 0.43
CA VAL A 132 -0.16 7.35 1.66
C VAL A 132 -1.66 7.36 1.35
N ILE A 133 -2.33 6.26 1.69
CA ILE A 133 -3.78 6.13 1.68
C ILE A 133 -4.27 6.13 3.12
N SER A 134 -5.16 7.07 3.44
CA SER A 134 -5.72 7.25 4.77
C SER A 134 -7.23 7.47 4.73
N ASP A 135 -7.92 7.20 5.83
CA ASP A 135 -9.33 7.53 6.04
C ASP A 135 -9.56 9.02 6.35
N ALA A 136 -8.50 9.78 6.61
CA ALA A 136 -8.54 11.22 6.80
C ALA A 136 -7.61 11.98 5.85
N ALA A 137 -7.81 13.29 5.75
CA ALA A 137 -6.87 14.18 5.08
C ALA A 137 -5.54 14.24 5.85
N ALA A 138 -4.44 14.51 5.14
CA ALA A 138 -3.19 14.88 5.79
C ALA A 138 -3.38 16.16 6.62
N PRO A 139 -2.63 16.34 7.71
CA PRO A 139 -2.50 17.64 8.37
C PRO A 139 -2.14 18.71 7.35
N GLU A 140 -2.78 19.88 7.44
CA GLU A 140 -2.64 20.93 6.43
C GLU A 140 -1.20 21.43 6.32
N GLU A 141 -0.51 21.47 7.46
CA GLU A 141 0.92 21.80 7.57
C GLU A 141 1.85 20.83 6.82
N TRP A 142 1.39 19.64 6.41
CA TRP A 142 2.22 18.68 5.69
C TRP A 142 2.21 18.89 4.18
N ASN A 143 1.28 19.69 3.63
CA ASN A 143 1.05 19.77 2.20
C ASN A 143 2.30 20.15 1.39
N GLU A 144 3.03 21.19 1.83
CA GLU A 144 4.25 21.64 1.16
C GLU A 144 5.36 20.59 1.22
N GLU A 145 5.54 19.95 2.38
CA GLU A 145 6.57 18.93 2.57
C GLU A 145 6.25 17.64 1.81
N LEU A 146 4.98 17.23 1.74
CA LEU A 146 4.56 16.07 0.95
C LEU A 146 4.82 16.31 -0.53
N GLN A 147 4.52 17.50 -1.04
CA GLN A 147 4.84 17.89 -2.41
C GLN A 147 6.35 17.91 -2.67
N ALA A 148 7.14 18.52 -1.77
CA ALA A 148 8.59 18.58 -1.89
C ALA A 148 9.24 17.18 -1.86
N LYS A 149 8.66 16.24 -1.12
CA LYS A 149 9.10 14.84 -1.03
C LYS A 149 8.53 13.96 -2.15
N GLY A 150 7.62 14.47 -2.99
CA GLY A 150 6.99 13.71 -4.07
C GLY A 150 5.95 12.69 -3.61
N VAL A 151 5.42 12.82 -2.39
CA VAL A 151 4.48 11.85 -1.80
C VAL A 151 3.04 12.27 -2.07
N THR A 152 2.25 11.35 -2.64
CA THR A 152 0.81 11.57 -2.85
C THR A 152 0.01 11.17 -1.62
N TRP A 153 -0.87 12.05 -1.14
CA TRP A 153 -1.86 11.68 -0.10
C TRP A 153 -3.23 11.44 -0.72
N LEU A 154 -3.82 10.27 -0.45
CA LEU A 154 -5.14 9.89 -0.93
C LEU A 154 -6.08 9.60 0.24
N VAL A 155 -7.21 10.31 0.27
CA VAL A 155 -8.29 10.05 1.23
C VAL A 155 -9.20 8.96 0.69
N ALA A 156 -9.26 7.82 1.38
CA ALA A 156 -10.16 6.71 1.08
C ALA A 156 -11.59 7.12 1.43
N LYS A 157 -12.47 7.16 0.42
CA LYS A 157 -13.90 7.40 0.62
C LYS A 157 -14.60 6.09 0.92
N GLU A 158 -15.50 6.07 1.89
CA GLU A 158 -16.39 4.93 2.12
C GLU A 158 -17.24 4.63 0.87
N LEU A 159 -17.43 3.33 0.58
CA LEU A 159 -18.06 2.79 -0.64
C LEU A 159 -19.55 2.46 -0.47
#